data_AF-A0A3N1PM37-F1
#
_entry.id   AF-A0A3N1PM37-F1
#
_cell.length_a   1.000
_cell.length_b   1.000
_cell.length_c   1.000
_cell.angle_alpha   90.00
_cell.angle_beta   90.00
_cell.angle_gamma   90.00
#
_symmetry.space_group_name_H-M   'P 1'
#
loop_
_entity.id
_entity.type
_entity.pdbx_description
1 polymer ?
#
loop_
_entity_poly.entity_id
_entity_poly.type
_entity_poly.pdbx_seq_one_letter_code
_entity_poly.pdbx_strand_id
1 'polypeptide(L)'
;MEETITSTRPVASAKPTLVFALAFTSGFSIMAVELLGGRILAPYFGSSIYVWGSIITVFMVALSLGYLIGGRLSLHRPSFGRYSLFYALSALALLPIVLFGEAIMAAVFLKVTDPRYGSLLAATALFLLPTILLGMIAPYSVRLLVQHQQHSGQVAGFLYFISTLGSALGTLATSFYLVLWFEVDTIMLTLVAMLLLGALAAFAGHLRFKRVLS
;
A
#
# COMPACT_ATOMS: atom_id res chain seq x y z
N MET A 1 42.26 -15.01 -27.11
CA MET A 1 41.99 -14.34 -25.83
C MET A 1 40.47 -14.21 -25.75
N GLU A 2 39.81 -15.22 -25.17
CA GLU A 2 38.35 -15.26 -25.01
C GLU A 2 37.94 -14.30 -23.90
N GLU A 3 37.22 -13.24 -24.24
CA GLU A 3 36.56 -12.40 -23.24
C GLU A 3 35.33 -13.14 -22.69
N THR A 4 35.54 -13.70 -21.51
CA THR A 4 34.59 -14.00 -20.44
C THR A 4 33.19 -13.41 -20.66
N ILE A 5 32.28 -14.24 -21.17
CA ILE A 5 30.83 -14.02 -21.10
C ILE A 5 30.48 -13.94 -19.61
N THR A 6 30.27 -12.72 -19.12
CA THR A 6 29.75 -12.48 -17.78
C THR A 6 28.32 -13.00 -17.75
N SER A 7 28.17 -14.22 -17.24
CA SER A 7 26.90 -14.84 -16.88
C SER A 7 26.12 -13.88 -15.97
N THR A 8 25.23 -13.08 -16.57
CA THR A 8 24.16 -12.41 -15.83
C THR A 8 23.23 -13.51 -15.35
N ARG A 9 23.46 -13.97 -14.11
CA ARG A 9 22.58 -14.93 -13.44
C ARG A 9 21.13 -14.47 -13.66
N PRO A 10 20.23 -15.33 -14.15
CA PRO A 10 18.85 -14.94 -14.34
C PRO A 10 18.31 -14.53 -12.96
N VAL A 11 17.84 -13.29 -12.85
CA VAL A 11 17.06 -12.87 -11.69
C VAL A 11 15.78 -13.70 -11.75
N ALA A 12 15.81 -14.79 -10.98
CA ALA A 12 14.73 -15.60 -10.45
C ALA A 12 13.35 -15.34 -11.04
N SER A 13 12.74 -16.35 -11.65
CA SER A 13 11.34 -16.31 -12.07
C SER A 13 10.42 -16.07 -10.87
N ALA A 14 10.17 -14.80 -10.55
CA ALA A 14 9.00 -14.41 -9.79
C ALA A 14 7.80 -15.08 -10.44
N LYS A 15 6.96 -15.80 -9.68
CA LYS A 15 5.67 -16.24 -10.22
C LYS A 15 4.88 -14.95 -10.52
N PRO A 16 4.71 -14.55 -11.79
CA PRO A 16 4.22 -13.21 -12.11
C PRO A 16 2.83 -12.98 -11.50
N THR A 17 2.04 -14.05 -11.46
CA THR A 17 0.72 -14.13 -10.84
C THR A 17 0.71 -13.68 -9.37
N LEU A 18 1.72 -14.04 -8.57
CA LEU A 18 1.78 -13.65 -7.16
C LEU A 18 1.97 -12.14 -7.02
N VAL A 19 2.88 -11.55 -7.82
CA VAL A 19 3.14 -10.10 -7.77
C VAL A 19 1.91 -9.33 -8.25
N PHE A 20 1.21 -9.80 -9.29
CA PHE A 20 -0.05 -9.19 -9.73
C PHE A 20 -1.17 -9.30 -8.69
N ALA A 21 -1.35 -10.46 -8.06
CA ALA A 21 -2.33 -10.63 -7.00
C ALA A 21 -2.04 -9.72 -5.80
N LEU A 22 -0.77 -9.58 -5.42
CA LEU A 22 -0.35 -8.65 -4.38
C LEU A 22 -0.64 -7.20 -4.82
N ALA A 23 -0.20 -6.77 -6.00
CA ALA A 23 -0.49 -5.43 -6.53
C ALA A 23 -1.99 -5.09 -6.52
N PHE A 24 -2.86 -6.05 -6.87
CA PHE A 24 -4.30 -5.91 -6.74
C PHE A 24 -4.72 -5.63 -5.28
N THR A 25 -4.28 -6.45 -4.33
CA THR A 25 -4.62 -6.29 -2.90
C THR A 25 -4.07 -4.99 -2.31
N SER A 26 -2.90 -4.51 -2.74
CA SER A 26 -2.40 -3.21 -2.32
C SER A 26 -3.25 -2.07 -2.87
N GLY A 27 -3.63 -2.12 -4.15
CA GLY A 27 -4.50 -1.12 -4.76
C GLY A 27 -5.87 -1.04 -4.08
N PHE A 28 -6.45 -2.21 -3.79
CA PHE A 28 -7.69 -2.34 -3.02
C PHE A 28 -7.55 -1.71 -1.63
N SER A 29 -6.48 -2.04 -0.91
CA SER A 29 -6.25 -1.55 0.46
C SER A 29 -6.08 -0.04 0.49
N ILE A 30 -5.28 0.53 -0.42
CA ILE A 30 -5.03 1.99 -0.48
C ILE A 30 -6.36 2.74 -0.59
N MET A 31 -7.21 2.37 -1.55
CA MET A 31 -8.48 3.06 -1.75
C MET A 31 -9.49 2.79 -0.64
N ALA A 32 -9.51 1.57 -0.09
CA ALA A 32 -10.40 1.25 1.01
C ALA A 32 -10.07 2.09 2.25
N VAL A 33 -8.78 2.21 2.62
CA VAL A 33 -8.35 3.06 3.74
C VAL A 33 -8.65 4.54 3.46
N GLU A 34 -8.43 5.02 2.22
CA GLU A 34 -8.72 6.40 1.84
C GLU A 34 -10.20 6.76 2.06
N LEU A 35 -11.12 5.90 1.60
CA LEU A 35 -12.55 6.12 1.78
C LEU A 35 -13.00 6.00 3.24
N LEU A 36 -12.43 5.06 3.99
CA LEU A 36 -12.68 4.94 5.43
C LEU A 36 -12.18 6.18 6.18
N GLY A 37 -11.09 6.81 5.72
CA GLY A 37 -10.58 8.05 6.29
C GLY A 37 -11.65 9.14 6.39
N GLY A 38 -12.51 9.28 5.39
CA GLY A 38 -13.63 10.22 5.43
C GLY A 38 -14.59 9.94 6.58
N ARG A 39 -14.86 8.66 6.87
CA ARG A 39 -15.72 8.24 7.99
C ARG A 39 -15.04 8.34 9.35
N ILE A 40 -13.74 8.07 9.41
CA ILE A 40 -12.93 8.21 10.65
C ILE A 40 -12.86 9.68 11.06
N LEU A 41 -12.73 10.59 10.11
CA LEU A 41 -12.61 12.03 10.38
C LEU A 41 -13.95 12.74 10.60
N ALA A 42 -15.04 12.22 10.05
CA ALA A 42 -16.35 12.85 10.06
C ALA A 42 -16.90 13.21 11.45
N PRO A 43 -16.77 12.38 12.50
CA PRO A 43 -17.29 12.70 13.83
C PRO A 43 -16.69 13.97 14.45
N TYR A 44 -15.47 14.35 14.07
CA TYR A 44 -14.76 15.50 14.63
C TYR A 44 -14.78 16.71 13.69
N PHE A 45 -14.55 16.50 12.39
CA PHE A 45 -14.37 17.61 11.44
C PHE A 45 -15.49 17.72 10.39
N GLY A 46 -16.48 16.82 10.43
CA GLY A 46 -17.57 16.75 9.47
C GLY A 46 -17.15 16.21 8.10
N SER A 47 -18.01 16.39 7.09
CA SER A 47 -17.84 15.86 5.73
C SER A 47 -17.66 16.95 4.67
N SER A 48 -17.04 18.07 5.04
CA SER A 48 -16.86 19.22 4.14
C SER A 48 -15.82 18.95 3.04
N ILE A 49 -15.79 19.80 2.02
CA ILE A 49 -14.77 19.76 0.95
C ILE A 49 -13.34 19.88 1.50
N TYR A 50 -13.17 20.55 2.65
CA TYR A 50 -11.87 20.69 3.30
C TYR A 50 -11.35 19.37 3.88
N VAL A 51 -12.24 18.53 4.42
CA VAL A 51 -11.88 17.22 4.99
C VAL A 51 -11.47 16.26 3.89
N TRP A 52 -12.29 16.16 2.84
CA TRP A 52 -11.96 15.34 1.67
C TRP A 52 -10.70 15.85 0.95
N GLY A 53 -10.55 17.17 0.79
CA GLY A 53 -9.34 17.77 0.24
C GLY A 53 -8.09 17.43 1.04
N SER A 54 -8.20 17.40 2.37
CA SER A 54 -7.10 17.00 3.27
C SER A 54 -6.72 15.54 3.10
N ILE A 55 -7.70 14.63 3.11
CA ILE A 55 -7.47 13.19 2.94
C ILE A 55 -6.76 12.93 1.60
N ILE A 56 -7.32 13.42 0.49
CA ILE A 56 -6.76 13.23 -0.84
C ILE A 56 -5.33 13.78 -0.91
N THR A 57 -5.09 14.99 -0.35
CA THR A 57 -3.75 15.60 -0.34
C THR A 57 -2.74 14.74 0.42
N VAL A 58 -3.10 14.26 1.62
CA VAL A 58 -2.22 13.37 2.40
C VAL A 58 -1.93 12.09 1.65
N PHE A 59 -2.94 11.46 1.04
CA PHE A 59 -2.76 10.22 0.28
C PHE A 59 -1.88 10.45 -0.95
N MET A 60 -2.10 11.51 -1.73
CA MET A 60 -1.27 11.83 -2.89
C MET A 60 0.19 12.09 -2.52
N VAL A 61 0.44 12.85 -1.44
CA VAL A 61 1.80 13.11 -0.94
C VAL A 61 2.45 11.82 -0.42
N ALA A 62 1.73 11.04 0.38
CA ALA A 62 2.20 9.78 0.93
C ALA A 62 2.55 8.78 -0.19
N LEU A 63 1.68 8.62 -1.19
CA LEU A 63 1.91 7.76 -2.34
C LEU A 63 3.11 8.24 -3.16
N SER A 64 3.24 9.55 -3.41
CA SER A 64 4.40 10.12 -4.11
C SER A 64 5.72 9.80 -3.39
N LEU A 65 5.77 9.98 -2.07
CA LEU A 65 6.92 9.61 -1.24
C LEU A 65 7.17 8.09 -1.27
N GLY A 66 6.12 7.29 -1.15
CA GLY A 66 6.18 5.84 -1.27
C GLY A 66 6.74 5.39 -2.61
N TYR A 67 6.30 6.00 -3.72
CA TYR A 67 6.79 5.71 -5.06
C TYR A 67 8.28 6.01 -5.20
N LEU A 68 8.72 7.16 -4.68
CA LEU A 68 10.13 7.56 -4.69
C LEU A 68 11.00 6.58 -3.86
N ILE A 69 10.59 6.28 -2.63
CA ILE A 69 11.34 5.42 -1.71
C ILE A 69 11.35 3.98 -2.22
N GLY A 70 10.18 3.44 -2.59
CA GLY A 70 10.03 2.09 -3.14
C GLY A 70 10.82 1.91 -4.44
N GLY A 71 10.80 2.91 -5.32
CA GLY A 71 11.60 2.94 -6.54
C GLY A 71 13.10 2.88 -6.24
N ARG A 72 13.62 3.70 -5.31
CA ARG A 72 15.03 3.68 -4.89
C ARG A 72 15.43 2.36 -4.24
N LEU A 73 14.60 1.81 -3.36
CA LEU A 73 14.85 0.51 -2.70
C LEU A 73 14.83 -0.67 -3.68
N SER A 74 14.10 -0.55 -4.77
CA SER A 74 14.02 -1.58 -5.81
C SER A 74 15.32 -1.75 -6.60
N LEU A 75 16.17 -0.72 -6.65
CA LEU A 75 17.45 -0.76 -7.38
C LEU A 75 18.47 -1.70 -6.74
N HIS A 76 18.40 -1.89 -5.42
CA HIS A 76 19.41 -2.61 -4.66
C HIS A 76 18.99 -4.06 -4.35
N ARG A 77 19.10 -4.97 -5.33
CA ARG A 77 18.74 -6.40 -5.20
C ARG A 77 17.25 -6.61 -4.79
N PRO A 78 16.31 -6.47 -5.73
CA PRO A 78 14.90 -6.70 -5.46
C PRO A 78 14.67 -8.14 -4.97
N SER A 79 13.90 -8.31 -3.90
CA SER A 79 13.64 -9.63 -3.30
C SER A 79 12.25 -9.72 -2.68
N PHE A 80 11.68 -10.93 -2.72
CA PHE A 80 10.41 -11.23 -2.07
C PHE A 80 10.43 -11.03 -0.54
N GLY A 81 11.61 -11.11 0.10
CA GLY A 81 11.74 -10.84 1.55
C GLY A 81 11.47 -9.38 1.90
N ARG A 82 12.03 -8.43 1.16
CA ARG A 82 11.73 -7.00 1.36
C ARG A 82 10.30 -6.65 0.95
N TYR A 83 9.80 -7.30 -0.10
CA TYR A 83 8.42 -7.13 -0.53
C TYR A 83 7.43 -7.58 0.55
N SER A 84 7.67 -8.73 1.18
CA SER A 84 6.92 -9.22 2.35
C SER A 84 6.99 -8.23 3.52
N LEU A 85 8.17 -7.66 3.78
CA LEU A 85 8.35 -6.66 4.83
C LEU A 85 7.49 -5.41 4.59
N PHE A 86 7.38 -4.92 3.35
CA PHE A 86 6.52 -3.76 3.06
C PHE A 86 5.06 -4.05 3.39
N TYR A 87 4.53 -5.21 3.01
CA TYR A 87 3.18 -5.63 3.39
C TYR A 87 2.98 -5.75 4.90
N ALA A 88 3.94 -6.36 5.60
CA ALA A 88 3.88 -6.52 7.05
C ALA A 88 3.92 -5.17 7.78
N LEU A 89 4.80 -4.27 7.33
CA LEU A 89 4.91 -2.92 7.90
C LEU A 89 3.67 -2.08 7.58
N SER A 90 3.10 -2.17 6.38
CA SER A 90 1.83 -1.52 6.04
C SER A 90 0.70 -2.00 6.95
N ALA A 91 0.59 -3.31 7.16
CA ALA A 91 -0.42 -3.88 8.05
C ALA A 91 -0.24 -3.38 9.50
N LEU A 92 1.00 -3.40 10.00
CA LEU A 92 1.34 -2.93 11.34
C LEU A 92 1.08 -1.42 11.49
N ALA A 93 1.36 -0.62 10.45
CA ALA A 93 1.14 0.82 10.47
C ALA A 93 -0.35 1.20 10.42
N LEU A 94 -1.25 0.29 9.99
CA LEU A 94 -2.70 0.51 10.06
C LEU A 94 -3.29 0.18 11.44
N LEU A 95 -2.66 -0.70 12.23
CA LEU A 95 -3.17 -1.09 13.55
C LEU A 95 -3.36 0.09 14.53
N PRO A 96 -2.42 1.07 14.63
CA PRO A 96 -2.61 2.24 15.48
C PRO A 96 -3.86 3.05 15.15
N ILE A 97 -4.35 3.03 13.90
CA ILE A 97 -5.57 3.75 13.52
C ILE A 97 -6.78 3.11 14.20
N VAL A 98 -6.82 1.78 14.30
CA VAL A 98 -7.91 1.06 14.98
C VAL A 98 -7.80 1.20 16.50
N LEU A 99 -6.58 1.08 17.05
CA LEU A 99 -6.38 1.05 18.51
C LEU A 99 -6.38 2.44 19.16
N PHE A 100 -5.90 3.45 18.44
CA PHE A 100 -5.65 4.79 18.97
C PHE A 100 -6.27 5.90 18.11
N GLY A 101 -7.03 5.56 17.06
CA GLY A 101 -7.62 6.54 16.14
C GLY A 101 -8.47 7.59 16.86
N GLU A 102 -9.37 7.16 17.74
CA GLU A 102 -10.23 8.06 18.53
C GLU A 102 -9.39 8.99 19.42
N ALA A 103 -8.40 8.46 20.13
CA ALA A 103 -7.52 9.24 21.00
C ALA A 103 -6.69 10.27 20.22
N ILE A 104 -6.15 9.89 19.06
CA ILE A 104 -5.41 10.80 18.18
C ILE A 104 -6.34 11.89 17.65
N MET A 105 -7.53 11.52 17.16
CA MET A 105 -8.52 12.46 16.65
C MET A 105 -8.97 13.45 17.71
N ALA A 106 -9.31 13.00 18.92
CA ALA A 106 -9.66 13.85 20.04
C ALA A 106 -8.52 14.80 20.41
N ALA A 107 -7.28 14.31 20.48
CA ALA A 107 -6.11 15.14 20.80
C ALA A 107 -5.85 16.22 19.74
N VAL A 108 -6.06 15.92 18.45
CA VAL A 108 -5.95 16.92 17.37
C VAL A 108 -7.09 17.93 17.45
N PHE A 109 -8.34 17.46 17.62
CA PHE A 109 -9.52 18.33 17.67
C PHE A 109 -9.47 19.32 18.83
N LEU A 110 -8.99 18.90 20.01
CA LEU A 110 -8.80 19.78 21.16
C LEU A 110 -7.78 20.90 20.91
N LYS A 111 -6.82 20.70 20.01
CA LYS A 111 -5.79 21.70 19.67
C LYS A 111 -6.17 22.55 18.47
N VAL A 112 -6.85 21.97 17.48
CA VAL A 112 -7.19 22.60 16.21
C VAL A 112 -8.61 22.21 15.83
N THR A 113 -9.56 23.09 16.13
CA THR A 113 -10.99 22.88 15.86
C THR A 113 -11.39 23.27 14.44
N ASP A 114 -10.61 24.11 13.74
CA ASP A 114 -10.86 24.47 12.35
C ASP A 114 -10.77 23.22 11.47
N PRO A 115 -11.87 22.81 10.79
CA PRO A 115 -11.88 21.61 9.96
C PRO A 115 -10.83 21.60 8.86
N ARG A 116 -10.36 22.75 8.36
CA ARG A 116 -9.33 22.83 7.31
C ARG A 116 -8.00 22.30 7.80
N TYR A 117 -7.54 22.80 8.94
CA TYR A 117 -6.22 22.47 9.48
C TYR A 117 -6.27 21.23 10.38
N GLY A 118 -7.35 21.07 11.15
CA GLY A 118 -7.55 19.93 12.04
C GLY A 118 -7.66 18.62 11.26
N SER A 119 -8.45 18.58 10.18
CA SER A 119 -8.56 17.39 9.35
C SER A 119 -7.27 17.06 8.59
N LEU A 120 -6.52 18.08 8.15
CA LEU A 120 -5.20 17.88 7.53
C LEU A 120 -4.19 17.27 8.50
N LEU A 121 -4.11 17.82 9.72
CA LEU A 121 -3.23 17.29 10.76
C LEU A 121 -3.62 15.88 11.17
N ALA A 122 -4.91 15.62 11.37
CA ALA A 122 -5.42 14.30 11.71
C ALA A 122 -5.17 13.27 10.61
N ALA A 123 -5.49 13.60 9.36
CA ALA A 123 -5.22 12.75 8.20
C ALA A 123 -3.72 12.46 8.07
N THR A 124 -2.87 13.46 8.29
CA THR A 124 -1.41 13.30 8.27
C THR A 124 -0.96 12.34 9.37
N ALA A 125 -1.43 12.53 10.61
CA ALA A 125 -1.04 11.70 11.74
C ALA A 125 -1.48 10.24 11.57
N LEU A 126 -2.66 9.99 11.01
CA LEU A 126 -3.22 8.65 10.86
C LEU A 126 -2.74 7.93 9.60
N PHE A 127 -2.74 8.61 8.45
CA PHE A 127 -2.64 7.94 7.15
C PHE A 127 -1.30 8.12 6.45
N LEU A 128 -0.47 9.11 6.82
CA LEU A 128 0.77 9.39 6.10
C LEU A 128 1.70 8.16 6.08
N LEU A 129 2.02 7.61 7.24
CA LEU A 129 2.94 6.47 7.36
C LEU A 129 2.44 5.20 6.65
N PRO A 130 1.22 4.67 6.92
CA PRO A 130 0.76 3.45 6.26
C PRO A 130 0.64 3.63 4.75
N THR A 131 0.20 4.81 4.27
CA THR A 131 0.06 5.07 2.84
C THR A 131 1.42 5.22 2.14
N ILE A 132 2.45 5.77 2.79
CA ILE A 132 3.82 5.75 2.27
C ILE A 132 4.28 4.31 2.05
N LEU A 133 4.09 3.44 3.05
CA LEU A 133 4.50 2.03 2.98
C LEU A 133 3.76 1.28 1.88
N LEU A 134 2.45 1.48 1.77
CA LEU A 134 1.64 0.92 0.69
C LEU A 134 2.09 1.43 -0.69
N GLY A 135 2.42 2.72 -0.79
CA GLY A 135 2.93 3.33 -2.02
C GLY A 135 4.23 2.69 -2.51
N MET A 136 5.09 2.18 -1.61
CA MET A 136 6.33 1.51 -2.01
C MET A 136 6.11 0.24 -2.86
N ILE A 137 4.93 -0.38 -2.74
CA ILE A 137 4.63 -1.69 -3.33
C ILE A 137 4.64 -1.63 -4.86
N ALA A 138 4.05 -0.61 -5.47
CA ALA A 138 3.89 -0.53 -6.93
C ALA A 138 5.24 -0.48 -7.69
N PRO A 139 6.15 0.50 -7.48
CA PRO A 139 7.42 0.53 -8.20
C PRO A 139 8.31 -0.68 -7.87
N TYR A 140 8.23 -1.21 -6.65
CA TYR A 140 8.97 -2.41 -6.27
C TYR A 140 8.46 -3.65 -7.03
N SER A 141 7.14 -3.77 -7.22
CA SER A 141 6.51 -4.83 -7.99
C SER A 141 6.93 -4.80 -9.46
N VAL A 142 7.01 -3.61 -10.07
CA VAL A 142 7.54 -3.45 -11.45
C VAL A 142 8.94 -4.05 -11.51
N ARG A 143 9.81 -3.70 -10.55
CA ARG A 143 11.19 -4.18 -10.54
C ARG A 143 11.35 -5.67 -10.27
N LEU A 144 10.42 -6.29 -9.55
CA LEU A 144 10.37 -7.75 -9.36
C LEU A 144 9.96 -8.50 -10.64
N LEU A 145 9.17 -7.86 -11.51
CA LEU A 145 8.66 -8.47 -12.74
C LEU A 145 9.54 -8.21 -13.97
N VAL A 146 10.22 -7.05 -14.03
CA VAL A 146 11.05 -6.68 -15.18
C VAL A 146 12.38 -7.41 -15.15
N GLN A 147 12.54 -8.39 -16.04
CA GLN A 147 13.79 -9.13 -16.26
C GLN A 147 14.69 -8.50 -17.33
N HIS A 148 14.12 -7.85 -18.35
CA HIS A 148 14.84 -7.20 -19.45
C HIS A 148 14.27 -5.81 -19.74
N GLN A 149 15.13 -4.83 -20.03
CA GLN A 149 14.74 -3.42 -20.22
C GLN A 149 13.73 -3.21 -21.35
N GLN A 150 13.80 -4.02 -22.41
CA GLN A 150 12.94 -3.90 -23.60
C GLN A 150 11.44 -4.10 -23.35
N HIS A 151 11.04 -4.78 -22.27
CA HIS A 151 9.63 -5.03 -21.93
C HIS A 151 9.16 -4.29 -20.67
N SER A 152 9.98 -3.38 -20.15
CA SER A 152 9.73 -2.68 -18.89
C SER A 152 8.44 -1.86 -18.87
N GLY A 153 8.14 -1.16 -19.96
CA GLY A 153 6.92 -0.36 -20.10
C GLY A 153 5.64 -1.21 -20.12
N GLN A 154 5.65 -2.34 -20.84
CA GLN A 154 4.48 -3.23 -20.92
C GLN A 154 4.16 -3.88 -19.57
N VAL A 155 5.20 -4.37 -18.87
CA VAL A 155 5.05 -4.96 -17.54
C VAL A 155 4.54 -3.93 -16.54
N ALA A 156 5.10 -2.71 -16.56
CA ALA A 156 4.64 -1.63 -15.70
C ALA A 156 3.18 -1.26 -16.00
N GLY A 157 2.81 -1.11 -17.28
CA GLY A 157 1.44 -0.81 -17.69
C GLY A 157 0.44 -1.86 -17.23
N PHE A 158 0.74 -3.15 -17.41
CA PHE A 158 -0.15 -4.23 -16.95
C PHE A 158 -0.24 -4.31 -15.43
N LEU A 159 0.87 -4.07 -14.71
CA LEU A 159 0.85 -3.99 -13.25
C LEU A 159 -0.04 -2.83 -12.77
N TYR A 160 0.08 -1.64 -13.37
CA TYR A 160 -0.76 -0.50 -13.03
C TYR A 160 -2.22 -0.77 -13.38
N PHE A 161 -2.52 -1.45 -14.48
CA PHE A 161 -3.88 -1.91 -14.79
C PHE A 161 -4.45 -2.78 -13.65
N ILE A 162 -3.72 -3.82 -13.22
CA ILE A 162 -4.18 -4.71 -12.13
C ILE A 162 -4.32 -3.96 -10.81
N SER A 163 -3.36 -3.10 -10.46
CA SER A 163 -3.43 -2.28 -9.24
C SER A 163 -4.63 -1.34 -9.27
N THR A 164 -4.88 -0.69 -10.41
CA THR A 164 -5.98 0.26 -10.59
C THR A 164 -7.33 -0.46 -10.56
N LEU A 165 -7.41 -1.67 -11.13
CA LEU A 165 -8.60 -2.51 -11.02
C LEU A 165 -8.88 -2.90 -9.56
N GLY A 166 -7.84 -3.27 -8.80
CA GLY A 166 -7.93 -3.50 -7.36
C GLY A 166 -8.41 -2.25 -6.62
N SER A 167 -7.86 -1.08 -6.95
CA SER A 167 -8.29 0.21 -6.41
C SER A 167 -9.76 0.51 -6.72
N ALA A 168 -10.21 0.34 -7.96
CA ALA A 168 -11.61 0.56 -8.34
C ALA A 168 -12.56 -0.38 -7.57
N LEU A 169 -12.21 -1.66 -7.45
CA LEU A 169 -12.99 -2.62 -6.68
C LEU A 169 -12.93 -2.32 -5.17
N GLY A 170 -11.80 -1.86 -4.65
CA GLY A 170 -11.67 -1.41 -3.26
C GLY A 170 -12.57 -0.21 -2.95
N THR A 171 -12.58 0.78 -3.84
CA THR A 171 -13.47 1.95 -3.76
C THR A 171 -14.93 1.52 -3.77
N LEU A 172 -15.35 0.70 -4.74
CA LEU A 172 -16.74 0.24 -4.86
C LEU A 172 -17.16 -0.64 -3.67
N ALA A 173 -16.35 -1.64 -3.34
CA ALA A 173 -16.62 -2.53 -2.20
C ALA A 173 -16.76 -1.72 -0.91
N THR A 174 -15.84 -0.80 -0.67
CA THR A 174 -15.85 0.01 0.57
C THR A 174 -17.05 0.94 0.61
N SER A 175 -17.30 1.72 -0.44
CA SER A 175 -18.37 2.73 -0.43
C SER A 175 -19.79 2.15 -0.55
N PHE A 176 -19.97 1.04 -1.26
CA PHE A 176 -21.31 0.48 -1.53
C PHE A 176 -21.69 -0.68 -0.60
N TYR A 177 -20.72 -1.45 -0.08
CA TYR A 177 -21.03 -2.72 0.59
C TYR A 177 -20.42 -2.83 1.99
N LEU A 178 -19.09 -2.74 2.11
CA LEU A 178 -18.40 -3.02 3.37
C LEU A 178 -18.89 -2.11 4.48
N VAL A 179 -19.02 -0.82 4.18
CA VAL A 179 -19.44 0.21 5.12
C VAL A 179 -20.94 0.14 5.46
N LEU A 180 -21.75 -0.54 4.65
CA LEU A 180 -23.16 -0.81 4.98
C LEU A 180 -23.30 -2.01 5.92
N TRP A 181 -22.41 -3.00 5.80
CA TRP A 181 -22.53 -4.28 6.51
C TRP A 181 -21.65 -4.37 7.75
N PHE A 182 -20.57 -3.59 7.82
CA PHE A 182 -19.56 -3.68 8.85
C PHE A 182 -19.20 -2.31 9.44
N GLU A 183 -18.73 -2.33 10.68
CA GLU A 183 -18.15 -1.17 11.34
C GLU A 183 -16.77 -0.84 10.75
N VAL A 184 -16.39 0.44 10.82
CA VAL A 184 -15.12 0.95 10.27
C VAL A 184 -13.93 0.16 10.81
N ASP A 185 -13.91 -0.13 12.11
CA ASP A 185 -12.82 -0.87 12.76
C ASP A 185 -12.74 -2.32 12.25
N THR A 186 -13.89 -2.97 12.04
CA THR A 186 -13.93 -4.31 11.46
C THR A 186 -13.36 -4.30 10.05
N ILE A 187 -13.73 -3.32 9.22
CA ILE A 187 -13.19 -3.21 7.86
C ILE A 187 -11.67 -2.96 7.91
N MET A 188 -11.20 -2.05 8.76
CA MET A 188 -9.76 -1.80 8.92
C MET A 188 -9.00 -3.06 9.35
N LEU A 189 -9.53 -3.84 10.30
CA LEU A 189 -8.94 -5.11 10.71
C LEU A 189 -8.93 -6.15 9.58
N THR A 190 -9.95 -6.19 8.74
CA THR A 190 -9.93 -7.07 7.55
C THR A 190 -8.87 -6.65 6.54
N LEU A 191 -8.64 -5.36 6.34
CA LEU A 191 -7.56 -4.85 5.49
C LEU A 191 -6.18 -5.19 6.07
N VAL A 192 -6.01 -5.05 7.39
CA VAL A 192 -4.80 -5.49 8.10
C VAL A 192 -4.56 -6.99 7.87
N ALA A 193 -5.58 -7.83 8.07
CA ALA A 193 -5.48 -9.27 7.85
C ALA A 193 -5.12 -9.59 6.39
N MET A 194 -5.74 -8.91 5.42
CA MET A 194 -5.45 -9.07 4.00
C MET A 194 -3.99 -8.71 3.67
N LEU A 195 -3.46 -7.63 4.24
CA LEU A 195 -2.07 -7.23 4.06
C LEU A 195 -1.10 -8.22 4.73
N LEU A 196 -1.43 -8.75 5.91
CA LEU A 196 -0.64 -9.80 6.57
C LEU A 196 -0.62 -11.09 5.75
N LEU A 197 -1.75 -11.50 5.17
CA LEU A 197 -1.81 -12.62 4.23
C LEU A 197 -0.94 -12.37 3.01
N GLY A 198 -0.94 -11.14 2.49
CA GLY A 198 -0.03 -10.72 1.42
C GLY A 198 1.45 -10.83 1.82
N ALA A 199 1.79 -10.40 3.03
CA ALA A 199 3.13 -10.54 3.60
C ALA A 199 3.55 -12.00 3.70
N LEU A 200 2.67 -12.88 4.21
CA LEU A 200 2.92 -14.32 4.33
C LEU A 200 3.09 -14.98 2.96
N ALA A 201 2.26 -14.63 1.98
CA ALA A 201 2.37 -15.15 0.62
C ALA A 201 3.70 -14.74 -0.04
N ALA A 202 4.11 -13.48 0.13
CA ALA A 202 5.41 -13.01 -0.34
C ALA A 202 6.58 -13.70 0.40
N PHE A 203 6.47 -13.93 1.70
CA PHE A 203 7.48 -14.64 2.49
C PHE A 203 7.62 -16.10 2.09
N ALA A 204 6.49 -16.80 1.89
CA ALA A 204 6.48 -18.17 1.37
C ALA A 204 7.12 -18.25 -0.03
N GLY A 205 6.89 -17.24 -0.89
CA GLY A 205 7.58 -17.07 -2.15
C GLY A 205 9.10 -16.94 -1.98
N HIS A 206 9.55 -16.19 -0.98
CA HIS A 206 10.98 -16.05 -0.65
C HIS A 206 11.63 -17.36 -0.18
N LEU A 207 10.97 -18.11 0.72
CA LEU A 207 11.51 -19.36 1.28
C LEU A 207 11.62 -20.47 0.24
N ARG A 208 10.61 -20.62 -0.63
CA ARG A 208 10.64 -21.59 -1.73
C ARG A 208 11.81 -21.34 -2.68
N PHE A 209 12.17 -20.07 -2.88
CA PHE A 209 13.31 -19.71 -3.71
C PHE A 209 14.66 -20.07 -3.06
N LYS A 210 14.84 -19.84 -1.76
CA LYS A 210 16.07 -20.23 -1.05
C LYS A 210 16.31 -21.74 -1.07
N ARG A 211 15.27 -22.57 -0.96
CA ARG A 211 15.38 -24.04 -0.97
C ARG A 211 15.76 -24.64 -2.32
N VAL A 212 15.52 -23.95 -3.44
CA VAL A 212 15.85 -24.47 -4.79
C VAL A 212 17.33 -24.20 -5.14
N LEU A 213 17.99 -23.30 -4.41
CA LEU A 213 19.40 -22.92 -4.61
C LEU A 213 20.37 -23.55 -3.58
N SER A 214 19.85 -24.32 -2.62
CA SER A 214 20.61 -25.10 -1.63
C SER A 214 20.63 -26.57 -2.02
#